data_AF-A0A2S7K5N8-F1
#
_entry.id   AF-A0A2S7K5N8-F1
#
_cell.length_a   1.000
_cell.length_b   1.000
_cell.length_c   1.000
_cell.angle_alpha   90.00
_cell.angle_beta   90.00
_cell.angle_gamma   90.00
#
_symmetry.space_group_name_H-M   'P 1'
#
loop_
_entity.id
_entity.type
_entity.pdbx_description
1 polymer ?
#
loop_
_entity_poly.entity_id
_entity_poly.type
_entity_poly.pdbx_seq_one_letter_code
_entity_poly.pdbx_strand_id
1 'polypeptide(L)' 'MAAAFLGACASDPGPVTGESISIPYDPYDFDPDDLQAEADAHCEAYGLRAVYDGETVDTQSVRWRYRHFRCV' A
#
# COMPACT_ATOMS: atom_id res chain seq x y z
N MET A 1 -0.63 -44.01 7.67
CA MET A 1 0.50 -43.21 8.19
C MET A 1 0.76 -42.10 7.17
N ALA A 2 0.88 -40.87 7.66
CA ALA A 2 0.54 -39.63 6.96
C ALA A 2 1.43 -39.30 5.75
N ALA A 3 0.79 -38.82 4.68
CA ALA A 3 1.42 -38.03 3.64
C ALA A 3 1.22 -36.55 4.02
N ALA A 4 2.27 -35.90 4.52
CA ALA A 4 2.30 -34.48 4.75
C ALA A 4 2.59 -33.79 3.41
N PHE A 5 1.55 -33.24 2.79
CA PHE A 5 1.69 -32.36 1.65
C PHE A 5 2.20 -31.00 2.15
N LEU A 6 3.44 -30.68 1.79
CA LEU A 6 3.90 -29.30 1.67
C LEU A 6 3.14 -28.69 0.48
N GLY A 7 2.33 -27.66 0.72
CA GLY A 7 1.60 -27.05 -0.37
C GLY A 7 0.77 -25.84 0.04
N ALA A 8 1.26 -24.70 -0.44
CA ALA A 8 0.53 -23.45 -0.67
C ALA A 8 0.26 -22.55 0.54
N CYS A 9 0.82 -21.36 0.42
CA CYS A 9 0.59 -20.17 1.22
C CYS A 9 -0.91 -19.91 1.36
N ALA A 10 -1.48 -20.17 2.53
CA ALA A 10 -2.76 -19.62 2.93
C ALA A 10 -2.57 -18.16 3.36
N SER A 11 -2.21 -17.32 2.40
CA SER A 11 -2.46 -15.89 2.45
C SER A 11 -3.27 -15.61 1.20
N ASP A 12 -4.58 -15.85 1.32
CA ASP A 12 -5.56 -15.43 0.34
C ASP A 12 -6.03 -14.04 0.79
N PRO A 13 -5.38 -12.93 0.39
CA PRO A 13 -6.12 -11.69 0.30
C PRO A 13 -7.05 -11.91 -0.89
N GLY A 14 -8.30 -12.29 -0.62
CA GLY A 14 -9.35 -12.24 -1.62
C GLY A 14 -9.29 -10.88 -2.35
N PRO A 15 -9.71 -10.81 -3.62
CA PRO A 15 -9.48 -9.65 -4.46
C PRO A 15 -9.99 -8.39 -3.76
N VAL A 16 -9.06 -7.56 -3.30
CA VAL A 16 -9.38 -6.16 -2.98
C VAL A 16 -9.75 -5.55 -4.33
N THR A 17 -11.02 -5.23 -4.48
CA THR A 17 -11.66 -4.72 -5.71
C THR A 17 -11.24 -3.27 -6.00
N GLY A 18 -9.93 -3.04 -6.10
CA GLY A 18 -9.27 -1.79 -6.44
C GLY A 18 -7.80 -1.88 -6.05
N GLU A 19 -6.88 -1.77 -7.02
CA GLU A 19 -5.47 -1.58 -6.72
C GLU A 19 -5.30 -0.40 -5.74
N SER A 20 -4.45 -0.56 -4.72
CA SER A 20 -4.19 0.48 -3.73
C SER A 20 -2.74 0.39 -3.26
N ILE A 21 -2.16 1.53 -2.89
CA ILE A 21 -0.79 1.63 -2.43
C ILE A 21 -0.74 2.39 -1.10
N SER A 22 0.14 1.94 -0.21
CA SER A 22 0.43 2.58 1.07
C SER A 22 1.89 2.95 1.14
N ILE A 23 2.19 4.25 1.17
CA ILE A 23 3.57 4.75 1.12
C ILE A 23 4.01 5.20 2.51
N PRO A 24 5.04 4.55 3.10
CA PRO A 24 5.63 5.02 4.34
C PRO A 24 6.41 6.32 4.10
N TYR A 25 6.25 7.29 4.98
CA TYR A 25 6.94 8.56 4.88
C TYR A 25 7.22 9.16 6.27
N ASP A 26 8.24 10.02 6.34
CA ASP A 26 8.57 10.80 7.53
C ASP A 26 7.88 12.18 7.45
N PRO A 27 6.94 12.53 8.35
CA PRO A 27 6.19 13.77 8.27
C PRO A 27 7.04 15.03 8.49
N TYR A 28 8.29 14.90 8.93
CA TYR A 28 9.21 16.02 9.14
C TYR A 28 10.12 16.28 7.94
N ASP A 29 10.30 15.28 7.06
CA ASP A 29 11.23 15.32 5.93
C ASP A 29 10.55 15.10 4.57
N PHE A 30 9.22 14.96 4.50
CA PHE A 30 8.50 14.68 3.25
C PHE A 30 7.99 15.91 2.49
N ASP A 31 7.92 15.76 1.16
CA ASP A 31 7.12 16.58 0.26
C ASP A 31 5.82 15.82 -0.11
N PRO A 32 4.61 16.42 0.07
CA PRO A 32 3.36 15.77 -0.33
C PRO A 32 3.28 15.43 -1.83
N ASP A 33 3.96 16.19 -2.70
CA ASP A 33 3.92 15.97 -4.14
C ASP A 33 4.67 14.69 -4.54
N ASP A 34 5.74 14.35 -3.82
CA ASP A 34 6.50 13.11 -4.06
C ASP A 34 5.67 11.85 -3.79
N LEU A 35 4.85 11.87 -2.71
CA LEU A 35 3.98 10.74 -2.37
C LEU A 35 2.87 10.56 -3.41
N GLN A 36 2.33 11.65 -3.94
CA GLN A 36 1.33 11.60 -5.00
C GLN A 36 1.95 11.08 -6.29
N ALA A 37 3.16 11.56 -6.67
CA ALA A 37 3.86 11.10 -7.86
C ALA A 37 4.21 9.60 -7.81
N GLU A 38 4.66 9.10 -6.66
CA GLU A 38 4.93 7.67 -6.47
C GLU A 38 3.64 6.84 -6.56
N ALA A 39 2.54 7.33 -5.97
CA ALA A 39 1.24 6.66 -6.06
C ALA A 39 0.70 6.64 -7.51
N ASP A 40 0.84 7.75 -8.23
CA ASP A 40 0.43 7.84 -9.64
C ASP A 40 1.25 6.91 -10.52
N ALA A 41 2.58 6.84 -10.33
CA ALA A 41 3.44 5.90 -11.05
C ALA A 41 3.03 4.43 -10.79
N HIS A 42 2.61 4.12 -9.56
CA HIS A 42 2.08 2.79 -9.23
C HIS A 42 0.75 2.52 -9.95
N CYS A 43 -0.22 3.43 -9.87
CA CYS A 43 -1.54 3.24 -10.48
C CYS A 43 -1.51 3.28 -12.03
N GLU A 44 -0.59 4.04 -12.62
CA GLU A 44 -0.41 4.14 -14.07
C GLU A 44 0.02 2.79 -14.68
N ALA A 45 0.75 1.95 -13.92
CA ALA A 45 1.08 0.58 -14.32
C ALA A 45 -0.17 -0.29 -14.56
N TYR A 46 -1.32 0.10 -13.99
CA TYR A 46 -2.63 -0.53 -14.16
C TYR A 46 -3.56 0.27 -15.07
N GLY A 47 -3.11 1.41 -15.63
CA GLY A 47 -3.93 2.32 -16.44
C GLY A 47 -4.98 3.10 -15.63
N LEU A 48 -4.75 3.22 -14.31
CA LEU A 48 -5.62 3.91 -13.36
C LEU A 48 -4.92 5.17 -12.82
N ARG A 49 -5.65 6.01 -12.07
CA ARG A 49 -5.08 7.18 -11.39
C ARG A 49 -5.05 6.99 -9.88
N ALA A 50 -4.07 7.56 -9.18
CA ALA A 50 -4.07 7.52 -7.73
C ALA A 50 -4.97 8.60 -7.13
N VAL A 51 -5.80 8.21 -6.16
CA VAL A 51 -6.63 9.11 -5.36
C VAL A 51 -6.29 8.89 -3.90
N TYR A 52 -5.93 9.96 -3.20
CA TYR A 52 -5.69 9.94 -1.76
C TYR A 52 -6.91 9.39 -1.00
N ASP A 53 -6.66 8.40 -0.15
CA ASP A 53 -7.68 7.72 0.64
C ASP A 53 -7.59 8.04 2.13
N GLY A 54 -6.38 8.22 2.66
CA GLY A 54 -6.19 8.52 4.08
C GLY A 54 -4.76 8.37 4.55
N GLU A 55 -4.57 8.39 5.86
CA GLU A 55 -3.25 8.28 6.49
C GLU A 55 -3.34 7.56 7.83
N THR A 56 -2.34 6.74 8.14
CA THR A 56 -2.18 6.05 9.41
C THR A 56 -0.85 6.42 10.06
N VAL A 57 -0.83 6.65 11.37
CA VAL A 57 0.40 6.88 12.14
C VAL A 57 0.95 5.54 12.63
N ASP A 58 2.25 5.31 12.47
CA ASP A 58 2.89 4.16 13.08
C ASP A 58 2.94 4.33 14.60
N THR A 59 2.22 3.47 15.32
CA THR A 59 2.14 3.50 16.78
C THR A 59 3.40 2.95 17.47
N GLN A 60 4.23 2.20 16.74
CA GLN A 60 5.52 1.69 17.22
C GLN A 60 6.66 2.67 16.95
N SER A 61 6.48 3.56 15.98
CA SER A 61 7.43 4.62 15.65
C SER A 61 6.69 5.87 15.21
N VAL A 62 6.49 6.82 16.13
CA VAL A 62 5.82 8.12 15.85
C VAL A 62 6.52 8.96 14.77
N ARG A 63 7.72 8.56 14.36
CA ARG A 63 8.46 9.15 13.24
C ARG A 63 7.88 8.74 11.88
N TRP A 64 7.26 7.59 11.75
CA TRP A 64 6.76 7.09 10.46
C TRP A 64 5.24 7.22 10.36
N ARG A 65 4.78 7.58 9.18
CA ARG A 65 3.37 7.58 8.80
C ARG A 65 3.20 6.83 7.49
N TYR A 66 1.99 6.37 7.24
CA TYR A 66 1.63 5.69 6.00
C TYR A 66 0.53 6.48 5.32
N ARG A 67 0.78 6.91 4.09
CA ARG A 67 -0.25 7.54 3.25
C ARG A 67 -0.86 6.50 2.32
N HIS A 68 -2.19 6.46 2.28
CA HIS A 68 -2.94 5.47 1.52
C HIS A 68 -3.55 6.11 0.27
N PHE A 69 -3.45 5.41 -0.86
CA PHE A 69 -4.05 5.81 -2.13
C PHE A 69 -4.82 4.64 -2.74
N ARG A 70 -5.94 4.96 -3.39
CA ARG A 70 -6.70 4.02 -4.22
C ARG A 70 -6.47 4.33 -5.69
N CYS A 71 -6.28 3.30 -6.50
CA CYS A 71 -6.25 3.39 -7.94
C CYS A 71 -7.68 3.30 -8.48
N VAL A 72 -8.11 4.29 -9.26
CA VAL A 72 -9.47 4.39 -9.83
C VAL A 72 -9.49 4.86 -11.27
#